data_AF-A0A377PL77-F1
#
_entry.id   AF-A0A377PL77-F1
#
_cell.length_a   1.000
_cell.length_b   1.000
_cell.length_c   1.000
_cell.angle_alpha   90.00
_cell.angle_beta   90.00
_cell.angle_gamma   90.00
#
_symmetry.space_group_name_H-M   'P 1'
#
loop_
_entity.id
_entity.type
_entity.pdbx_description
1 polymer ?
#
loop_
_entity_poly.entity_id
_entity_poly.type
_entity_poly.pdbx_seq_one_letter_code
_entity_poly.pdbx_strand_id
1 'polypeptide(L)'
;MKILVDENMPYAGELFSRLGDVQAVRGRPLPAEALVGADALMVRSVTKVNAELLSGTSVRFVGTATAGTDHVDDKWLSDNDIGFSAAPGCNAIAVVEYVFSALMMLAERDGFDLREKTVGIVGVGNVGSRLNRRLRALGVQTLLCDPPRAAKGDAETFYPLEKLVQDADILTFHTPLNKTGDDKTLHLVDADLLAALPENRILINAARGPIVDNAALLTALKNGKKLSVILDVWEPEPELSLALLDLVDIGTPHIAGYSLEGKARGTTQVFEAYSEYIGQPQHVALSELLPVPEMASVTVHGALDQAKLKRLMHLVYDVRRDDAPLRRVAGQAGEFDRLRKHYQERREWSSLCVKCDDNASVELLNALGFSAELI
;
A
#
# COMPACT_ATOMS: atom_id res chain seq x y z
N MET A 1 20.82 25.20 -5.91
CA MET A 1 19.49 24.91 -6.44
C MET A 1 18.49 25.07 -5.30
N LYS A 2 17.35 25.72 -5.53
CA LYS A 2 16.26 25.84 -4.56
C LYS A 2 15.29 24.67 -4.74
N ILE A 3 15.11 23.87 -3.69
CA ILE A 3 14.31 22.65 -3.69
C ILE A 3 13.14 22.85 -2.73
N LEU A 4 11.92 22.77 -3.24
CA LEU A 4 10.73 22.78 -2.41
C LEU A 4 10.36 21.36 -2.02
N VAL A 5 10.05 21.14 -0.74
CA VAL A 5 9.62 19.83 -0.23
C VAL A 5 8.33 19.98 0.56
N ASP A 6 7.40 19.02 0.46
CA ASP A 6 6.24 18.98 1.36
C ASP A 6 6.71 18.87 2.81
N GLU A 7 6.22 19.74 3.68
CA GLU A 7 6.60 19.85 5.09
C GLU A 7 6.38 18.56 5.90
N ASN A 8 5.52 17.64 5.42
CA ASN A 8 5.27 16.35 6.07
C ASN A 8 5.84 15.16 5.27
N MET A 9 6.72 15.40 4.29
CA MET A 9 7.54 14.36 3.68
C MET A 9 8.67 14.00 4.65
N PRO A 10 8.73 12.76 5.18
CA PRO A 10 9.71 12.42 6.21
C PRO A 10 11.12 12.44 5.64
N TYR A 11 12.08 12.89 6.44
CA TYR A 11 13.50 13.01 6.10
C TYR A 11 13.82 13.95 4.91
N ALA A 12 12.84 14.65 4.34
CA ALA A 12 13.05 15.47 3.15
C ALA A 12 14.06 16.60 3.38
N GLY A 13 13.96 17.32 4.50
CA GLY A 13 14.92 18.36 4.85
C GLY A 13 16.35 17.84 5.02
N GLU A 14 16.51 16.69 5.69
CA GLU A 14 17.81 16.05 5.92
C GLU A 14 18.45 15.54 4.63
N LEU A 15 17.65 14.93 3.74
CA LEU A 15 18.13 14.37 2.50
C LEU A 15 18.40 15.45 1.45
N PHE A 16 17.38 16.24 1.09
CA PHE A 16 17.50 17.18 -0.03
C PHE A 16 18.45 18.35 0.24
N SER A 17 18.76 18.67 1.52
CA SER A 17 19.76 19.71 1.85
C SER A 17 21.18 19.33 1.43
N ARG A 18 21.42 18.04 1.14
CA ARG A 18 22.67 17.56 0.54
C ARG A 18 22.82 17.98 -0.93
N LEU A 19 21.73 18.34 -1.61
CA LEU A 19 21.68 18.64 -3.05
C LEU A 19 21.37 20.12 -3.36
N GLY A 20 20.91 20.89 -2.37
CA GLY A 20 20.56 22.30 -2.55
C GLY A 20 19.97 22.98 -1.32
N ASP A 21 19.49 24.20 -1.52
CA ASP A 21 18.76 24.97 -0.51
C ASP A 21 17.32 24.47 -0.42
N VAL A 22 16.91 23.96 0.74
CA VAL A 22 15.61 23.30 0.93
C VAL A 22 14.65 24.22 1.65
N GLN A 23 13.47 24.38 1.08
CA GLN A 23 12.34 25.06 1.72
C GLN A 23 11.18 24.07 1.90
N ALA A 24 10.83 23.80 3.16
CA ALA A 24 9.62 23.07 3.49
C ALA A 24 8.37 23.94 3.22
N VAL A 25 7.38 23.37 2.54
CA VAL A 25 6.14 24.06 2.17
C VAL A 25 4.92 23.17 2.42
N ARG A 26 3.76 23.80 2.65
CA ARG A 26 2.49 23.06 2.77
C ARG A 26 2.14 22.46 1.40
N GLY A 27 1.71 21.19 1.37
CA GLY A 27 1.27 20.55 0.13
C GLY A 27 -0.11 21.01 -0.37
N ARG A 28 -0.96 21.54 0.52
CA ARG A 28 -2.30 22.05 0.16
C ARG A 28 -2.76 23.19 1.10
N PRO A 29 -3.03 24.41 0.59
CA PRO A 29 -2.56 24.90 -0.70
C PRO A 29 -1.02 25.06 -0.70
N LEU A 30 -0.39 24.82 -1.85
CA LEU A 30 1.02 25.14 -2.05
C LEU A 30 1.14 26.66 -2.35
N PRO A 31 1.94 27.43 -1.59
CA PRO A 31 2.02 28.88 -1.79
C PRO A 31 2.69 29.22 -3.13
N ALA A 32 2.04 30.02 -3.98
CA ALA A 32 2.55 30.36 -5.31
C ALA A 32 3.87 31.13 -5.24
N GLU A 33 4.03 31.98 -4.23
CA GLU A 33 5.26 32.72 -3.96
C GLU A 33 6.46 31.80 -3.65
N ALA A 34 6.21 30.59 -3.12
CA ALA A 34 7.29 29.65 -2.84
C ALA A 34 7.89 29.08 -4.13
N LEU A 35 7.09 28.95 -5.20
CA LEU A 35 7.53 28.46 -6.52
C LEU A 35 8.46 29.43 -7.25
N VAL A 36 8.48 30.70 -6.85
CA VAL A 36 9.37 31.71 -7.44
C VAL A 36 10.83 31.32 -7.20
N GLY A 37 11.56 31.09 -8.30
CA GLY A 37 12.96 30.69 -8.29
C GLY A 37 13.22 29.26 -7.80
N ALA A 38 12.18 28.42 -7.64
CA ALA A 38 12.35 27.01 -7.31
C ALA A 38 12.85 26.23 -8.54
N ASP A 39 13.86 25.37 -8.35
CA ASP A 39 14.41 24.52 -9.41
C ASP A 39 13.75 23.13 -9.42
N ALA A 40 13.35 22.64 -8.25
CA ALA A 40 12.71 21.33 -8.10
C ALA A 40 11.61 21.35 -7.03
N LEU A 41 10.63 20.47 -7.21
CA LEU A 41 9.45 20.34 -6.35
C LEU A 41 9.22 18.89 -5.95
N MET A 42 9.30 18.60 -4.65
CA MET A 42 9.08 17.27 -4.06
C MET A 42 7.75 17.25 -3.32
N VAL A 43 6.79 16.46 -3.79
CA VAL A 43 5.40 16.45 -3.32
C VAL A 43 4.96 15.11 -2.75
N ARG A 44 3.77 15.12 -2.15
CA ARG A 44 2.97 13.92 -1.84
C ARG A 44 1.63 14.01 -2.60
N SER A 45 0.77 13.02 -2.43
CA SER A 45 -0.52 12.90 -3.14
C SER A 45 -1.51 14.05 -2.91
N VAL A 46 -1.29 14.89 -1.90
CA VAL A 46 -2.17 16.04 -1.60
C VAL A 46 -1.99 17.20 -2.59
N THR A 47 -0.83 17.31 -3.23
CA THR A 47 -0.52 18.38 -4.19
C THR A 47 -0.93 17.93 -5.59
N LYS A 48 -1.84 18.64 -6.25
CA LYS A 48 -2.14 18.41 -7.67
C LYS A 48 -1.08 19.09 -8.52
N VAL A 49 -0.29 18.32 -9.25
CA VAL A 49 0.79 18.84 -10.11
C VAL A 49 0.30 18.84 -11.55
N ASN A 50 0.06 20.03 -12.10
CA ASN A 50 -0.47 20.23 -13.45
C ASN A 50 0.00 21.58 -14.01
N ALA A 51 -0.49 21.92 -15.20
CA ALA A 51 -0.19 23.18 -15.88
C ALA A 51 -0.53 24.42 -15.04
N GLU A 52 -1.64 24.39 -14.31
CA GLU A 52 -2.08 25.50 -13.45
C GLU A 52 -1.06 25.79 -12.33
N LEU A 53 -0.43 24.74 -11.79
CA LEU A 53 0.58 24.89 -10.73
C LEU A 53 1.94 25.37 -11.26
N LEU A 54 2.40 24.82 -12.39
CA LEU A 54 3.81 24.92 -12.79
C LEU A 54 4.10 25.82 -13.98
N SER A 55 3.09 26.23 -14.75
CA SER A 55 3.31 27.10 -15.91
C SER A 55 3.94 28.44 -15.51
N GLY A 56 5.00 28.85 -16.22
CA GLY A 56 5.74 30.07 -15.91
C GLY A 56 6.73 29.98 -14.74
N THR A 57 6.86 28.81 -14.09
CA THR A 57 7.84 28.60 -13.02
C THR A 57 9.20 28.15 -13.56
N SER A 58 10.24 28.25 -12.72
CA SER A 58 11.58 27.75 -13.01
C SER A 58 11.76 26.26 -12.68
N VAL A 59 10.72 25.57 -12.22
CA VAL A 59 10.80 24.15 -11.84
C VAL A 59 11.18 23.32 -13.07
N ARG A 60 12.18 22.46 -12.92
CA ARG A 60 12.66 21.52 -13.96
C ARG A 60 12.60 20.07 -13.54
N PHE A 61 12.32 19.80 -12.27
CA PHE A 61 12.11 18.46 -11.76
C PHE A 61 10.95 18.39 -10.76
N VAL A 62 10.09 17.39 -10.91
CA VAL A 62 9.04 17.04 -9.97
C VAL A 62 9.31 15.64 -9.44
N GLY A 63 9.40 15.52 -8.12
CA GLY A 63 9.45 14.26 -7.42
C GLY A 63 8.18 14.02 -6.63
N THR A 64 7.57 12.84 -6.72
CA THR A 64 6.47 12.47 -5.83
C THR A 64 6.85 11.29 -4.95
N ALA A 65 6.84 11.49 -3.63
CA ALA A 65 7.17 10.46 -2.64
C ALA A 65 6.00 9.47 -2.43
N THR A 66 5.41 9.02 -3.53
CA THR A 66 4.21 8.18 -3.59
C THR A 66 4.36 7.11 -4.66
N ALA A 67 3.73 5.96 -4.44
CA ALA A 67 3.70 4.89 -5.43
C ALA A 67 2.76 5.16 -6.62
N GLY A 68 1.63 5.84 -6.37
CA GLY A 68 0.70 6.26 -7.42
C GLY A 68 1.00 7.68 -7.92
N THR A 69 0.56 7.98 -9.15
CA THR A 69 0.76 9.27 -9.84
C THR A 69 -0.55 9.95 -10.23
N ASP A 70 -1.69 9.52 -9.66
CA ASP A 70 -3.05 10.03 -9.98
C ASP A 70 -3.19 11.57 -9.81
N HIS A 71 -2.35 12.19 -8.98
CA HIS A 71 -2.30 13.63 -8.69
C HIS A 71 -1.32 14.41 -9.57
N VAL A 72 -0.64 13.75 -10.50
CA VAL A 72 0.37 14.34 -11.39
C VAL A 72 -0.06 14.20 -12.84
N ASP A 73 -0.02 15.29 -13.59
CA ASP A 73 -0.17 15.30 -15.04
C ASP A 73 1.16 14.93 -15.71
N ASP A 74 1.51 13.64 -15.65
CA ASP A 74 2.78 13.11 -16.17
C ASP A 74 2.99 13.46 -17.66
N LYS A 75 1.89 13.51 -18.43
CA LYS A 75 1.92 13.89 -19.84
C LYS A 75 2.30 15.36 -19.99
N TRP A 76 1.66 16.27 -19.25
CA TRP A 76 1.99 17.68 -19.32
C TRP A 76 3.42 17.96 -18.87
N LEU A 77 3.92 17.28 -17.82
CA LEU A 77 5.32 17.40 -17.40
C LEU A 77 6.28 17.00 -18.52
N SER A 78 6.03 15.86 -19.18
CA SER A 78 6.84 15.39 -20.30
C SER A 78 6.77 16.33 -21.52
N ASP A 79 5.58 16.84 -21.85
CA ASP A 79 5.40 17.75 -22.99
C ASP A 79 6.10 19.12 -22.76
N ASN A 80 6.55 19.43 -21.54
CA ASN A 80 7.23 20.66 -21.15
C ASN A 80 8.69 20.43 -20.66
N ASP A 81 9.28 19.27 -20.94
CA ASP A 81 10.65 18.90 -20.55
C ASP A 81 10.93 19.03 -19.04
N ILE A 82 9.92 18.80 -18.21
CA ILE A 82 10.07 18.76 -16.75
C ILE A 82 10.34 17.30 -16.34
N GLY A 83 11.51 17.06 -15.75
CA GLY A 83 11.87 15.74 -15.24
C GLY A 83 10.88 15.28 -14.18
N PHE A 84 10.52 14.00 -14.20
CA PHE A 84 9.56 13.43 -13.27
C PHE A 84 10.06 12.11 -12.70
N SER A 85 9.90 11.94 -11.39
CA SER A 85 10.08 10.65 -10.73
C SER A 85 9.04 10.43 -9.65
N ALA A 86 8.52 9.20 -9.60
CA ALA A 86 7.67 8.70 -8.53
C ALA A 86 8.45 7.69 -7.67
N ALA A 87 7.80 7.12 -6.66
CA ALA A 87 8.39 6.08 -5.82
C ALA A 87 7.64 4.74 -5.95
N PRO A 88 7.65 4.09 -7.13
CA PRO A 88 6.86 2.90 -7.39
C PRO A 88 7.24 1.76 -6.43
N GLY A 89 6.24 1.24 -5.70
CA GLY A 89 6.43 0.16 -4.74
C GLY A 89 7.02 0.60 -3.39
N CYS A 90 7.20 1.91 -3.15
CA CYS A 90 7.72 2.42 -1.88
C CYS A 90 6.89 1.98 -0.66
N ASN A 91 5.60 1.75 -0.81
CA ASN A 91 4.70 1.29 0.26
C ASN A 91 4.20 -0.16 0.06
N ALA A 92 4.72 -0.89 -0.92
CA ALA A 92 4.15 -2.17 -1.30
C ALA A 92 4.25 -3.23 -0.18
N ILE A 93 5.38 -3.26 0.55
CA ILE A 93 5.56 -4.17 1.69
C ILE A 93 4.52 -3.91 2.79
N ALA A 94 4.29 -2.65 3.16
CA ALA A 94 3.27 -2.29 4.14
C ALA A 94 1.87 -2.82 3.75
N VAL A 95 1.47 -2.69 2.49
CA VAL A 95 0.17 -3.23 2.03
C VAL A 95 0.14 -4.75 2.11
N VAL A 96 1.23 -5.43 1.73
CA VAL A 96 1.31 -6.90 1.85
C VAL A 96 1.17 -7.35 3.31
N GLU A 97 1.86 -6.69 4.23
CA GLU A 97 1.80 -7.02 5.66
C GLU A 97 0.46 -6.66 6.28
N TYR A 98 -0.24 -5.64 5.75
CA TYR A 98 -1.61 -5.34 6.10
C TYR A 98 -2.55 -6.50 5.73
N VAL A 99 -2.42 -7.02 4.50
CA VAL A 99 -3.22 -8.17 4.02
C VAL A 99 -2.96 -9.40 4.88
N PHE A 100 -1.69 -9.73 5.15
CA PHE A 100 -1.36 -10.85 6.03
C PHE A 100 -1.88 -10.65 7.46
N SER A 101 -1.77 -9.45 8.03
CA SER A 101 -2.31 -9.16 9.37
C SER A 101 -3.81 -9.42 9.42
N ALA A 102 -4.56 -9.01 8.40
CA ALA A 102 -6.01 -9.20 8.35
C ALA A 102 -6.38 -10.68 8.12
N LEU A 103 -5.68 -11.38 7.22
CA LEU A 103 -5.88 -12.81 6.97
C LEU A 103 -5.59 -13.66 8.21
N MET A 104 -4.49 -13.39 8.94
CA MET A 104 -4.16 -14.10 10.17
C MET A 104 -5.18 -13.83 11.29
N MET A 105 -5.80 -12.65 11.31
CA MET A 105 -6.89 -12.34 12.23
C MET A 105 -8.14 -13.18 11.91
N LEU A 106 -8.56 -13.21 10.64
CA LEU A 106 -9.71 -14.00 10.19
C LEU A 106 -9.47 -15.51 10.36
N ALA A 107 -8.26 -15.99 10.06
CA ALA A 107 -7.87 -17.39 10.23
C ALA A 107 -8.02 -17.87 11.67
N GLU A 108 -7.62 -17.05 12.65
CA GLU A 108 -7.83 -17.35 14.07
C GLU A 108 -9.31 -17.29 14.46
N ARG A 109 -10.05 -16.27 13.99
CA ARG A 109 -11.46 -16.08 14.33
C ARG A 109 -12.33 -17.23 13.81
N ASP A 110 -12.11 -17.64 12.57
CA ASP A 110 -12.97 -18.58 11.83
C ASP A 110 -12.41 -20.01 11.82
N GLY A 111 -11.20 -20.22 12.35
CA GLY A 111 -10.61 -21.54 12.55
C GLY A 111 -10.19 -22.24 11.26
N PHE A 112 -9.47 -21.54 10.36
CA PHE A 112 -8.92 -22.14 9.15
C PHE A 112 -7.39 -22.00 9.06
N ASP A 113 -6.74 -22.92 8.35
CA ASP A 113 -5.33 -22.80 7.96
C ASP A 113 -5.24 -22.05 6.63
N LEU A 114 -4.42 -21.01 6.56
CA LEU A 114 -4.22 -20.21 5.36
C LEU A 114 -3.61 -21.04 4.22
N ARG A 115 -2.85 -22.10 4.53
CA ARG A 115 -2.26 -23.02 3.55
C ARG A 115 -3.28 -23.89 2.85
N GLU A 116 -4.47 -24.04 3.43
CA GLU A 116 -5.60 -24.76 2.82
C GLU A 116 -6.46 -23.85 1.93
N LYS A 117 -6.13 -22.57 1.82
CA LYS A 117 -6.86 -21.60 1.00
C LYS A 117 -6.18 -21.35 -0.35
N THR A 118 -6.99 -21.00 -1.33
CA THR A 118 -6.55 -20.44 -2.61
C THR A 118 -6.74 -18.92 -2.61
N VAL A 119 -5.68 -18.17 -2.90
CA VAL A 119 -5.70 -16.70 -2.97
C VAL A 119 -5.66 -16.23 -4.42
N GLY A 120 -6.75 -15.61 -4.88
CA GLY A 120 -6.84 -14.90 -6.15
C GLY A 120 -6.32 -13.46 -6.01
N ILE A 121 -5.27 -13.14 -6.75
CA ILE A 121 -4.62 -11.81 -6.75
C ILE A 121 -4.94 -11.11 -8.07
N VAL A 122 -5.73 -10.05 -7.99
CA VAL A 122 -6.12 -9.21 -9.14
C VAL A 122 -5.24 -7.97 -9.18
N GLY A 123 -4.40 -7.86 -10.21
CA GLY A 123 -3.32 -6.88 -10.32
C GLY A 123 -2.03 -7.39 -9.67
N VAL A 124 -1.04 -7.74 -10.50
CA VAL A 124 0.21 -8.39 -10.08
C VAL A 124 1.39 -7.45 -10.32
N GLY A 125 1.20 -6.16 -10.02
CA GLY A 125 2.24 -5.14 -10.03
C GLY A 125 3.11 -5.18 -8.76
N ASN A 126 3.49 -4.01 -8.27
CA ASN A 126 4.39 -3.89 -7.11
C ASN A 126 3.88 -4.58 -5.83
N VAL A 127 2.59 -4.45 -5.51
CA VAL A 127 1.98 -5.08 -4.33
C VAL A 127 1.70 -6.56 -4.60
N GLY A 128 0.92 -6.86 -5.63
CA GLY A 128 0.47 -8.22 -5.92
C GLY A 128 1.60 -9.24 -6.13
N SER A 129 2.69 -8.85 -6.79
CA SER A 129 3.86 -9.75 -6.97
C SER A 129 4.58 -10.07 -5.66
N ARG A 130 4.69 -9.09 -4.74
CA ARG A 130 5.28 -9.29 -3.40
C ARG A 130 4.37 -10.13 -2.51
N LEU A 131 3.05 -9.91 -2.58
CA LEU A 131 2.06 -10.74 -1.91
C LEU A 131 2.14 -12.19 -2.39
N ASN A 132 2.13 -12.40 -3.71
CA ASN A 132 2.27 -13.71 -4.34
C ASN A 132 3.53 -14.45 -3.84
N ARG A 133 4.69 -13.77 -3.85
CA ARG A 133 5.96 -14.36 -3.39
C ARG A 133 5.87 -14.87 -1.95
N ARG A 134 5.33 -14.05 -1.03
CA ARG A 134 5.22 -14.41 0.39
C ARG A 134 4.19 -15.51 0.63
N LEU A 135 3.05 -15.48 -0.07
CA LEU A 135 2.03 -16.54 0.00
C LEU A 135 2.59 -17.88 -0.48
N ARG A 136 3.29 -17.88 -1.62
CA ARG A 136 3.93 -19.10 -2.14
C ARG A 136 5.04 -19.62 -1.23
N ALA A 137 5.82 -18.74 -0.60
CA ALA A 137 6.80 -19.13 0.41
C ALA A 137 6.16 -19.82 1.63
N LEU A 138 4.94 -19.41 2.00
CA LEU A 138 4.16 -20.06 3.05
C LEU A 138 3.49 -21.38 2.59
N GLY A 139 3.58 -21.72 1.31
CA GLY A 139 2.91 -22.89 0.73
C GLY A 139 1.44 -22.67 0.37
N VAL A 140 0.97 -21.42 0.31
CA VAL A 140 -0.41 -21.07 -0.06
C VAL A 140 -0.55 -21.08 -1.59
N GLN A 141 -1.66 -21.66 -2.09
CA GLN A 141 -1.97 -21.65 -3.51
C GLN A 141 -2.42 -20.26 -3.97
N THR A 142 -1.90 -19.79 -5.10
CA THR A 142 -2.21 -18.47 -5.65
C THR A 142 -2.71 -18.57 -7.09
N LEU A 143 -3.75 -17.80 -7.42
CA LEU A 143 -4.22 -17.56 -8.79
C LEU A 143 -3.96 -16.10 -9.15
N LEU A 144 -3.40 -15.84 -10.32
CA LEU A 144 -2.96 -14.51 -10.73
C LEU A 144 -3.82 -13.98 -11.86
N CYS A 145 -4.34 -12.77 -11.75
CA CYS A 145 -5.08 -12.09 -12.83
C CYS A 145 -4.45 -10.73 -13.11
N ASP A 146 -3.84 -10.58 -14.29
CA ASP A 146 -3.26 -9.32 -14.76
C ASP A 146 -3.25 -9.32 -16.31
N PRO A 147 -4.37 -8.95 -16.96
CA PRO A 147 -4.46 -8.94 -18.42
C PRO A 147 -3.36 -8.10 -19.10
N PRO A 148 -2.98 -6.91 -18.60
CA PRO A 148 -1.86 -6.14 -19.15
C PRO A 148 -0.53 -6.87 -19.14
N ARG A 149 -0.18 -7.56 -18.04
CA ARG A 149 1.06 -8.37 -17.97
C ARG A 149 0.98 -9.63 -18.83
N ALA A 150 -0.18 -10.28 -18.88
CA ALA A 150 -0.40 -11.44 -19.76
C ALA A 150 -0.20 -11.06 -21.24
N ALA A 151 -0.74 -9.92 -21.68
CA ALA A 151 -0.58 -9.41 -23.04
C ALA A 151 0.87 -9.04 -23.38
N LYS A 152 1.68 -8.66 -22.39
CA LYS A 152 3.12 -8.41 -22.55
C LYS A 152 3.96 -9.70 -22.68
N GLY A 153 3.39 -10.86 -22.39
CA GLY A 153 4.09 -12.15 -22.45
C GLY A 153 4.97 -12.44 -21.23
N ASP A 154 4.61 -11.90 -20.06
CA ASP A 154 5.29 -12.18 -18.80
C ASP A 154 5.25 -13.69 -18.45
N ALA A 155 6.28 -14.19 -17.76
CA ALA A 155 6.51 -15.62 -17.58
C ALA A 155 5.54 -16.31 -16.59
N GLU A 156 4.89 -15.55 -15.70
CA GLU A 156 3.89 -16.08 -14.79
C GLU A 156 2.63 -16.56 -15.52
N THR A 157 1.95 -17.56 -14.96
CA THR A 157 0.65 -18.00 -15.47
C THR A 157 -0.45 -17.08 -14.96
N PHE A 158 -1.05 -16.32 -15.87
CA PHE A 158 -2.21 -15.48 -15.60
C PHE A 158 -3.51 -16.17 -16.03
N TYR A 159 -4.56 -15.95 -15.26
CA TYR A 159 -5.90 -16.49 -15.46
C TYR A 159 -6.90 -15.34 -15.64
N PRO A 160 -8.02 -15.60 -16.35
CA PRO A 160 -9.11 -14.64 -16.43
C PRO A 160 -9.79 -14.47 -15.06
N LEU A 161 -10.39 -13.30 -14.82
CA LEU A 161 -10.99 -12.93 -13.53
C LEU A 161 -12.06 -13.93 -13.09
N GLU A 162 -12.85 -14.45 -14.02
CA GLU A 162 -13.92 -15.41 -13.77
C GLU A 162 -13.40 -16.70 -13.12
N LYS A 163 -12.18 -17.13 -13.49
CA LYS A 163 -11.54 -18.29 -12.86
C LYS A 163 -11.18 -18.01 -11.41
N LEU A 164 -10.67 -16.81 -11.11
CA LEU A 164 -10.38 -16.44 -9.72
C LEU A 164 -11.66 -16.35 -8.90
N VAL A 165 -12.74 -15.80 -9.45
CA VAL A 165 -14.05 -15.70 -8.78
C VAL A 165 -14.60 -17.09 -8.44
N GLN A 166 -14.41 -18.08 -9.31
CA GLN A 166 -14.88 -19.45 -9.10
C GLN A 166 -14.00 -20.25 -8.12
N ASP A 167 -12.68 -20.14 -8.24
CA ASP A 167 -11.75 -21.08 -7.62
C ASP A 167 -11.05 -20.53 -6.36
N ALA A 168 -10.99 -19.21 -6.17
CA ALA A 168 -10.29 -18.61 -5.03
C ALA A 168 -11.17 -18.56 -3.78
N ASP A 169 -10.63 -18.86 -2.60
CA ASP A 169 -11.27 -18.64 -1.29
C ASP A 169 -11.13 -17.18 -0.83
N ILE A 170 -10.04 -16.55 -1.24
CA ILE A 170 -9.69 -15.17 -0.93
C ILE A 170 -9.46 -14.43 -2.24
N LEU A 171 -10.16 -13.31 -2.47
CA LEU A 171 -9.97 -12.45 -3.63
C LEU A 171 -9.46 -11.08 -3.16
N THR A 172 -8.27 -10.68 -3.63
CA THR A 172 -7.61 -9.44 -3.22
C THR A 172 -7.23 -8.57 -4.42
N PHE A 173 -7.50 -7.28 -4.33
CA PHE A 173 -7.36 -6.32 -5.42
C PHE A 173 -6.19 -5.37 -5.19
N HIS A 174 -5.34 -5.24 -6.22
CA HIS A 174 -4.11 -4.45 -6.23
C HIS A 174 -3.89 -3.75 -7.59
N THR A 175 -4.97 -3.43 -8.30
CA THR A 175 -4.93 -2.71 -9.58
C THR A 175 -4.91 -1.19 -9.37
N PRO A 176 -4.43 -0.41 -10.35
CA PRO A 176 -4.78 1.01 -10.42
C PRO A 176 -6.30 1.19 -10.66
N LEU A 177 -6.78 2.44 -10.55
CA LEU A 177 -8.15 2.80 -10.93
C LEU A 177 -8.19 3.32 -12.37
N ASN A 178 -8.56 2.45 -13.30
CA ASN A 178 -8.81 2.77 -14.70
C ASN A 178 -10.31 2.93 -14.92
N LYS A 179 -10.74 4.10 -15.38
CA LYS A 179 -12.18 4.41 -15.57
C LYS A 179 -12.71 3.98 -16.93
N THR A 180 -11.83 3.77 -17.89
CA THR A 180 -12.12 3.48 -19.30
C THR A 180 -11.10 2.50 -19.86
N GLY A 181 -11.32 2.03 -21.10
CA GLY A 181 -10.45 1.09 -21.80
C GLY A 181 -10.76 -0.37 -21.46
N ASP A 182 -10.03 -1.28 -22.12
CA ASP A 182 -10.24 -2.73 -21.99
C ASP A 182 -9.86 -3.24 -20.59
N ASP A 183 -8.88 -2.59 -19.95
CA ASP A 183 -8.44 -2.88 -18.57
C ASP A 183 -9.13 -1.97 -17.55
N LYS A 184 -10.41 -1.62 -17.78
CA LYS A 184 -11.22 -0.83 -16.85
C LYS A 184 -11.32 -1.57 -15.51
N THR A 185 -11.03 -0.86 -14.42
CA THR A 185 -11.10 -1.38 -13.04
C THR A 185 -12.08 -0.63 -12.16
N LEU A 186 -12.68 0.47 -12.66
CA LEU A 186 -13.84 1.10 -12.02
C LEU A 186 -15.00 0.12 -11.94
N HIS A 187 -15.43 -0.18 -10.72
CA HIS A 187 -16.46 -1.17 -10.38
C HIS A 187 -16.15 -2.54 -10.98
N LEU A 188 -14.88 -2.95 -10.91
CA LEU A 188 -14.47 -4.30 -11.29
C LEU A 188 -15.19 -5.35 -10.43
N VAL A 189 -15.46 -5.02 -9.17
CA VAL A 189 -16.37 -5.77 -8.30
C VAL A 189 -17.70 -5.03 -8.26
N ASP A 190 -18.57 -5.37 -9.22
CA ASP A 190 -19.94 -4.88 -9.33
C ASP A 190 -20.95 -5.87 -8.73
N ALA A 191 -22.24 -5.58 -8.88
CA ALA A 191 -23.32 -6.43 -8.39
C ALA A 191 -23.30 -7.84 -9.01
N ASP A 192 -22.93 -7.97 -10.28
CA ASP A 192 -22.91 -9.25 -10.99
C ASP A 192 -21.75 -10.12 -10.50
N LEU A 193 -20.56 -9.56 -10.32
CA LEU A 193 -19.43 -10.28 -9.72
C LEU A 193 -19.73 -10.70 -8.29
N LEU A 194 -20.34 -9.82 -7.48
CA LEU A 194 -20.75 -10.14 -6.12
C LEU A 194 -21.81 -11.26 -6.07
N ALA A 195 -22.72 -11.29 -7.05
CA ALA A 195 -23.69 -12.37 -7.18
C ALA A 195 -23.00 -13.70 -7.53
N ALA A 196 -22.04 -13.67 -8.47
CA ALA A 196 -21.28 -14.83 -8.94
C ALA A 196 -20.26 -15.37 -7.92
N LEU A 197 -19.70 -14.52 -7.06
CA LEU A 197 -18.74 -14.92 -6.03
C LEU A 197 -19.38 -15.93 -5.07
N PRO A 198 -18.80 -17.13 -4.84
CA PRO A 198 -19.44 -18.10 -3.94
C PRO A 198 -19.59 -17.57 -2.50
N GLU A 199 -20.44 -18.20 -1.69
CA GLU A 199 -20.53 -17.89 -0.26
C GLU A 199 -19.25 -18.27 0.50
N ASN A 200 -19.05 -17.66 1.66
CA ASN A 200 -17.94 -17.87 2.60
C ASN A 200 -16.56 -17.57 2.00
N ARG A 201 -16.50 -16.56 1.12
CA ARG A 201 -15.26 -16.03 0.53
C ARG A 201 -14.79 -14.79 1.26
N ILE A 202 -13.50 -14.51 1.15
CA ILE A 202 -12.87 -13.31 1.71
C ILE A 202 -12.61 -12.33 0.57
N LEU A 203 -13.14 -11.11 0.65
CA LEU A 203 -12.93 -10.03 -0.30
C LEU A 203 -12.04 -8.95 0.33
N ILE A 204 -10.94 -8.59 -0.34
CA ILE A 204 -9.98 -7.59 0.17
C ILE A 204 -9.77 -6.49 -0.86
N ASN A 205 -10.04 -5.24 -0.49
CA ASN A 205 -9.65 -4.07 -1.28
C ASN A 205 -8.79 -3.12 -0.44
N ALA A 206 -7.51 -3.05 -0.80
CA ALA A 206 -6.54 -2.09 -0.29
C ALA A 206 -5.81 -1.37 -1.44
N ALA A 207 -6.49 -1.21 -2.58
CA ALA A 207 -5.97 -0.57 -3.77
C ALA A 207 -6.55 0.83 -3.98
N ARG A 208 -7.77 0.91 -4.50
CA ARG A 208 -8.54 2.14 -4.71
C ARG A 208 -10.02 1.85 -4.43
N GLY A 209 -10.70 2.78 -3.76
CA GLY A 209 -12.09 2.60 -3.33
C GLY A 209 -13.02 2.16 -4.47
N PRO A 210 -13.12 2.93 -5.56
CA PRO A 210 -14.03 2.63 -6.66
C PRO A 210 -13.72 1.38 -7.50
N ILE A 211 -12.73 0.56 -7.11
CA ILE A 211 -12.57 -0.78 -7.70
C ILE A 211 -13.73 -1.69 -7.29
N VAL A 212 -14.22 -1.51 -6.05
CA VAL A 212 -15.41 -2.19 -5.54
C VAL A 212 -16.56 -1.19 -5.54
N ASP A 213 -17.68 -1.55 -6.17
CA ASP A 213 -18.91 -0.78 -6.01
C ASP A 213 -19.42 -0.98 -4.57
N ASN A 214 -19.15 0.02 -3.73
CA ASN A 214 -19.51 -0.01 -2.31
C ASN A 214 -21.03 -0.10 -2.08
N ALA A 215 -21.85 0.45 -2.99
CA ALA A 215 -23.30 0.39 -2.88
C ALA A 215 -23.82 -1.01 -3.21
N ALA A 216 -23.27 -1.65 -4.26
CA ALA A 216 -23.56 -3.04 -4.59
C ALA A 216 -23.11 -4.00 -3.48
N LEU A 217 -21.91 -3.79 -2.93
CA LEU A 217 -21.38 -4.58 -1.80
C LEU A 217 -22.28 -4.47 -0.57
N LEU A 218 -22.66 -3.25 -0.18
CA LEU A 218 -23.59 -3.02 0.94
C LEU A 218 -24.92 -3.75 0.72
N THR A 219 -25.45 -3.70 -0.50
CA THR A 219 -26.72 -4.35 -0.85
C THR A 219 -26.58 -5.88 -0.76
N ALA A 220 -25.50 -6.45 -1.29
CA ALA A 220 -25.23 -7.89 -1.21
C ALA A 220 -25.14 -8.38 0.25
N LEU A 221 -24.38 -7.68 1.09
CA LEU A 221 -24.22 -8.03 2.51
C LEU A 221 -25.55 -7.92 3.28
N LYS A 222 -26.33 -6.86 3.06
CA LYS A 222 -27.67 -6.70 3.65
C LYS A 222 -28.65 -7.79 3.24
N ASN A 223 -28.52 -8.30 2.02
CA ASN A 223 -29.33 -9.40 1.50
C ASN A 223 -28.85 -10.78 1.96
N GLY A 224 -27.88 -10.85 2.88
CA GLY A 224 -27.42 -12.09 3.49
C GLY A 224 -26.31 -12.81 2.72
N LYS A 225 -25.66 -12.15 1.74
CA LYS A 225 -24.47 -12.71 1.11
C LYS A 225 -23.39 -12.92 2.18
N LYS A 226 -23.00 -14.18 2.39
CA LYS A 226 -21.96 -14.52 3.36
C LYS A 226 -20.59 -14.27 2.75
N LEU A 227 -19.99 -13.13 3.06
CA LEU A 227 -18.62 -12.78 2.72
C LEU A 227 -17.95 -12.23 3.96
N SER A 228 -16.66 -12.50 4.10
CA SER A 228 -15.80 -11.68 4.93
C SER A 228 -15.15 -10.61 4.07
N VAL A 229 -15.14 -9.37 4.55
CA VAL A 229 -14.73 -8.20 3.79
C VAL A 229 -13.70 -7.39 4.57
N ILE A 230 -12.60 -7.04 3.89
CA ILE A 230 -11.55 -6.16 4.39
C ILE A 230 -11.44 -4.98 3.44
N LEU A 231 -11.77 -3.78 3.92
CA LEU A 231 -11.62 -2.53 3.16
C LEU A 231 -10.62 -1.60 3.86
N ASP A 232 -9.56 -1.23 3.16
CA ASP A 232 -8.73 -0.07 3.54
C ASP A 232 -9.13 1.18 2.74
N VAL A 233 -9.81 1.00 1.59
CA VAL A 233 -10.16 2.09 0.68
C VAL A 233 -11.67 2.12 0.41
N TRP A 234 -12.22 3.31 0.19
CA TRP A 234 -13.67 3.54 0.19
C TRP A 234 -14.14 4.38 -1.00
N GLU A 235 -15.39 4.16 -1.42
CA GLU A 235 -16.09 5.01 -2.38
C GLU A 235 -17.30 5.68 -1.70
N PRO A 236 -17.36 7.04 -1.65
CA PRO A 236 -16.23 7.97 -1.81
C PRO A 236 -15.33 8.02 -0.55
N GLU A 237 -14.14 8.58 -0.70
CA GLU A 237 -13.31 9.05 0.43
C GLU A 237 -13.28 10.58 0.43
N PRO A 238 -13.25 11.23 1.60
CA PRO A 238 -13.24 10.66 2.96
C PRO A 238 -14.63 10.22 3.50
N GLU A 239 -15.72 10.50 2.77
CA GLU A 239 -17.10 10.23 3.21
C GLU A 239 -17.55 8.78 2.97
N LEU A 240 -16.91 7.83 3.66
CA LEU A 240 -17.27 6.41 3.58
C LEU A 240 -18.70 6.11 4.06
N SER A 241 -19.29 5.03 3.55
CA SER A 241 -20.59 4.53 3.99
C SER A 241 -20.52 3.88 5.38
N LEU A 242 -21.13 4.50 6.40
CA LEU A 242 -21.17 3.97 7.77
C LEU A 242 -21.86 2.61 7.83
N ALA A 243 -22.96 2.44 7.10
CA ALA A 243 -23.69 1.19 7.05
C ALA A 243 -22.87 0.05 6.41
N LEU A 244 -21.92 0.38 5.51
CA LEU A 244 -20.99 -0.61 4.99
C LEU A 244 -19.89 -0.91 6.01
N LEU A 245 -19.32 0.12 6.64
CA LEU A 245 -18.32 -0.06 7.70
C LEU A 245 -18.81 -1.02 8.80
N ASP A 246 -20.08 -0.90 9.21
CA ASP A 246 -20.68 -1.77 10.23
C ASP A 246 -20.79 -3.24 9.81
N LEU A 247 -20.76 -3.55 8.50
CA LEU A 247 -20.91 -4.89 7.97
C LEU A 247 -19.59 -5.54 7.54
N VAL A 248 -18.52 -4.77 7.32
CA VAL A 248 -17.20 -5.34 6.98
C VAL A 248 -16.47 -5.83 8.23
N ASP A 249 -15.67 -6.89 8.09
CA ASP A 249 -14.90 -7.48 9.18
C ASP A 249 -13.73 -6.59 9.62
N ILE A 250 -13.08 -5.93 8.66
CA ILE A 250 -12.05 -4.92 8.90
C ILE A 250 -12.29 -3.72 7.98
N GLY A 251 -12.37 -2.54 8.57
CA GLY A 251 -12.40 -1.26 7.87
C GLY A 251 -11.32 -0.33 8.40
N THR A 252 -10.42 0.16 7.55
CA THR A 252 -9.36 1.10 7.95
C THR A 252 -9.31 2.33 7.03
N PRO A 253 -8.76 3.49 7.49
CA PRO A 253 -8.90 4.75 6.78
C PRO A 253 -7.79 4.98 5.75
N HIS A 254 -7.60 4.07 4.80
CA HIS A 254 -6.63 4.20 3.71
C HIS A 254 -5.20 4.40 4.22
N ILE A 255 -4.76 3.44 5.05
CA ILE A 255 -3.48 3.39 5.78
C ILE A 255 -2.72 2.09 5.53
N ALA A 256 -3.18 1.17 4.67
CA ALA A 256 -2.48 -0.10 4.44
C ALA A 256 -1.01 0.11 4.05
N GLY A 257 -0.71 1.18 3.32
CA GLY A 257 0.65 1.58 2.92
C GLY A 257 1.45 2.42 3.94
N TYR A 258 0.96 2.67 5.16
CA TYR A 258 1.53 3.66 6.08
C TYR A 258 2.59 3.11 7.05
N SER A 259 3.58 2.37 6.58
CA SER A 259 4.78 2.07 7.39
C SER A 259 5.76 3.26 7.41
N LEU A 260 6.57 3.34 8.46
CA LEU A 260 7.66 4.31 8.53
C LEU A 260 8.69 4.04 7.42
N GLU A 261 9.06 2.78 7.23
CA GLU A 261 9.91 2.29 6.14
C GLU A 261 9.35 2.72 4.78
N GLY A 262 8.04 2.58 4.56
CA GLY A 262 7.42 2.85 3.26
C GLY A 262 7.38 4.34 2.93
N LYS A 263 7.11 5.19 3.93
CA LYS A 263 7.21 6.64 3.77
C LYS A 263 8.66 7.08 3.55
N ALA A 264 9.62 6.51 4.29
CA ALA A 264 11.05 6.78 4.11
C ALA A 264 11.57 6.35 2.74
N ARG A 265 11.13 5.18 2.23
CA ARG A 265 11.42 4.71 0.86
C ARG A 265 10.89 5.68 -0.19
N GLY A 266 9.72 6.27 0.04
CA GLY A 266 9.15 7.29 -0.84
C GLY A 266 10.11 8.47 -1.02
N THR A 267 10.58 9.04 0.09
CA THR A 267 11.54 10.16 0.05
C THR A 267 12.87 9.72 -0.55
N THR A 268 13.39 8.55 -0.15
CA THR A 268 14.71 8.05 -0.57
C THR A 268 14.77 7.81 -2.08
N GLN A 269 13.76 7.14 -2.67
CA GLN A 269 13.74 6.90 -4.13
C GLN A 269 13.67 8.19 -4.94
N VAL A 270 12.90 9.17 -4.49
CA VAL A 270 12.81 10.48 -5.15
C VAL A 270 14.11 11.26 -4.99
N PHE A 271 14.74 11.19 -3.81
CA PHE A 271 16.03 11.78 -3.55
C PHE A 271 17.10 11.20 -4.48
N GLU A 272 17.17 9.88 -4.61
CA GLU A 272 18.10 9.18 -5.51
C GLU A 272 17.86 9.59 -6.96
N ALA A 273 16.61 9.56 -7.43
CA ALA A 273 16.25 9.97 -8.79
C ALA A 273 16.58 11.44 -9.08
N TYR A 274 16.36 12.34 -8.12
CA TYR A 274 16.74 13.74 -8.27
C TYR A 274 18.25 13.93 -8.27
N SER A 275 18.98 13.19 -7.43
CA SER A 275 20.43 13.21 -7.36
C SER A 275 21.06 12.77 -8.69
N GLU A 276 20.50 11.74 -9.33
CA GLU A 276 20.87 11.30 -10.68
C GLU A 276 20.56 12.38 -11.73
N TYR A 277 19.35 12.97 -11.68
CA TYR A 277 18.92 14.01 -12.61
C TYR A 277 19.87 15.22 -12.64
N ILE A 278 20.43 15.61 -11.50
CA ILE A 278 21.37 16.73 -11.39
C ILE A 278 22.85 16.33 -11.56
N GLY A 279 23.13 15.07 -11.91
CA GLY A 279 24.48 14.56 -12.14
C GLY A 279 25.31 14.33 -10.87
N GLN A 280 24.66 14.16 -9.72
CA GLN A 280 25.29 13.89 -8.42
C GLN A 280 24.68 12.63 -7.77
N PRO A 281 24.81 11.45 -8.38
CA PRO A 281 24.15 10.24 -7.89
C PRO A 281 24.56 9.93 -6.44
N GLN A 282 23.57 9.82 -5.56
CA GLN A 282 23.71 9.41 -4.18
C GLN A 282 22.74 8.26 -3.89
N HIS A 283 23.10 7.41 -2.95
CA HIS A 283 22.25 6.32 -2.45
C HIS A 283 22.20 6.39 -0.93
N VAL A 284 21.04 6.12 -0.33
CA VAL A 284 20.86 6.18 1.13
C VAL A 284 20.22 4.90 1.63
N ALA A 285 20.90 4.22 2.56
CA ALA A 285 20.33 3.06 3.21
C ALA A 285 19.27 3.51 4.24
N LEU A 286 18.08 2.90 4.20
CA LEU A 286 16.99 3.22 5.14
C LEU A 286 17.39 3.07 6.61
N SER A 287 18.29 2.12 6.92
CA SER A 287 18.81 1.89 8.26
C SER A 287 19.57 3.08 8.85
N GLU A 288 20.04 4.00 8.01
CA GLU A 288 20.70 5.25 8.46
C GLU A 288 19.68 6.32 8.89
N LEU A 289 18.43 6.22 8.42
CA LEU A 289 17.38 7.21 8.65
C LEU A 289 16.41 6.78 9.76
N LEU A 290 16.08 5.49 9.79
CA LEU A 290 15.01 4.98 10.63
C LEU A 290 15.44 4.88 12.10
N PRO A 291 14.61 5.31 13.05
CA PRO A 291 14.85 5.06 14.46
C PRO A 291 14.80 3.56 14.77
N VAL A 292 15.45 3.18 15.87
CA VAL A 292 15.37 1.82 16.42
C VAL A 292 13.91 1.52 16.78
N PRO A 293 13.34 0.37 16.34
CA PRO A 293 11.96 0.01 16.66
C PRO A 293 11.80 -0.29 18.16
N GLU A 294 10.59 -0.11 18.69
CA GLU A 294 10.25 -0.44 20.08
C GLU A 294 10.57 -1.90 20.44
N MET A 295 10.44 -2.80 19.46
CA MET A 295 10.80 -4.21 19.57
C MET A 295 11.79 -4.59 18.47
N ALA A 296 13.08 -4.62 18.82
CA ALA A 296 14.14 -4.91 17.87
C ALA A 296 14.42 -6.40 17.67
N SER A 297 14.17 -7.24 18.69
CA SER A 297 14.39 -8.69 18.56
C SER A 297 13.49 -9.55 19.44
N VAL A 298 13.27 -10.80 19.02
CA VAL A 298 12.57 -11.83 19.78
C VAL A 298 13.18 -13.21 19.51
N THR A 299 13.10 -14.11 20.48
CA THR A 299 13.53 -15.51 20.34
C THR A 299 12.31 -16.42 20.19
N VAL A 300 12.35 -17.33 19.22
CA VAL A 300 11.31 -18.33 18.95
C VAL A 300 11.92 -19.72 19.00
N HIS A 301 11.33 -20.59 19.82
CA HIS A 301 11.76 -21.97 19.96
C HIS A 301 10.84 -22.95 19.23
N GLY A 302 11.45 -23.96 18.61
CA GLY A 302 10.80 -25.01 17.83
C GLY A 302 10.16 -24.51 16.54
N ALA A 303 9.74 -25.47 15.69
CA ALA A 303 9.21 -25.19 14.36
C ALA A 303 8.07 -24.16 14.35
N LEU A 304 8.04 -23.31 13.32
CA LEU A 304 6.96 -22.37 13.07
C LEU A 304 5.67 -23.08 12.66
N ASP A 305 4.58 -22.69 13.30
CA ASP A 305 3.21 -22.98 12.89
C ASP A 305 2.47 -21.65 12.62
N GLN A 306 1.23 -21.76 12.13
CA GLN A 306 0.41 -20.57 11.83
C GLN A 306 0.19 -19.69 13.07
N ALA A 307 0.06 -20.28 14.27
CA ALA A 307 -0.17 -19.52 15.50
C ALA A 307 1.06 -18.70 15.90
N LYS A 308 2.26 -19.27 15.81
CA LYS A 308 3.53 -18.57 16.03
C LYS A 308 3.74 -17.47 14.99
N LEU A 309 3.48 -17.76 13.71
CA LEU A 309 3.56 -16.77 12.63
C LEU A 309 2.61 -15.59 12.87
N LYS A 310 1.35 -15.86 13.21
CA LYS A 310 0.38 -14.82 13.57
C LYS A 310 0.91 -13.94 14.71
N ARG A 311 1.42 -14.54 15.78
CA ARG A 311 1.97 -13.80 16.93
C ARG A 311 3.12 -12.90 16.53
N LEU A 312 4.04 -13.35 15.68
CA LEU A 312 5.15 -12.53 15.16
C LEU A 312 4.64 -11.39 14.27
N MET A 313 3.73 -11.69 13.34
CA MET A 313 3.15 -10.68 12.43
C MET A 313 2.40 -9.60 13.22
N HIS A 314 1.57 -10.00 14.18
CA HIS A 314 0.79 -9.09 15.03
C HIS A 314 1.62 -8.38 16.10
N LEU A 315 2.79 -8.90 16.47
CA LEU A 315 3.75 -8.20 17.31
C LEU A 315 4.24 -6.92 16.62
N VAL A 316 4.47 -6.98 15.31
CA VAL A 316 4.87 -5.83 14.49
C VAL A 316 3.66 -4.98 14.12
N TYR A 317 2.59 -5.61 13.64
CA TYR A 317 1.38 -4.91 13.22
C TYR A 317 0.13 -5.79 13.29
N ASP A 318 -0.82 -5.39 14.13
CA ASP A 318 -2.19 -5.91 14.16
C ASP A 318 -3.16 -4.87 13.59
N VAL A 319 -3.77 -5.19 12.44
CA VAL A 319 -4.73 -4.35 11.73
C VAL A 319 -5.91 -3.87 12.57
N ARG A 320 -6.30 -4.62 13.61
CA ARG A 320 -7.40 -4.24 14.50
C ARG A 320 -7.11 -2.95 15.26
N ARG A 321 -5.84 -2.59 15.43
CA ARG A 321 -5.42 -1.33 16.07
C ARG A 321 -5.86 -0.09 15.28
N ASP A 322 -6.11 -0.24 13.99
CA ASP A 322 -6.52 0.84 13.07
C ASP A 322 -8.02 0.75 12.71
N ASP A 323 -8.60 -0.44 12.74
CA ASP A 323 -10.04 -0.65 12.57
C ASP A 323 -10.84 -0.01 13.74
N ALA A 324 -10.41 -0.27 14.98
CA ALA A 324 -11.12 0.23 16.16
C ALA A 324 -11.17 1.77 16.27
N PRO A 325 -10.10 2.55 16.00
CA PRO A 325 -10.19 4.00 15.89
C PRO A 325 -11.17 4.47 14.82
N LEU A 326 -11.15 3.89 13.61
CA LEU A 326 -12.07 4.31 12.55
C LEU A 326 -13.52 4.12 12.98
N ARG A 327 -13.88 2.93 13.49
CA ARG A 327 -15.25 2.65 13.97
C ARG A 327 -15.72 3.59 15.08
N ARG A 328 -14.81 4.11 15.90
CA ARG A 328 -15.14 5.06 16.98
C ARG A 328 -15.49 6.46 16.48
N VAL A 329 -14.92 6.88 15.35
CA VAL A 329 -15.03 8.27 14.87
C VAL A 329 -15.72 8.39 13.52
N ALA A 330 -16.03 7.27 12.86
CA ALA A 330 -16.73 7.26 11.58
C ALA A 330 -18.05 8.06 11.67
N GLY A 331 -18.27 8.96 10.70
CA GLY A 331 -19.42 9.87 10.67
C GLY A 331 -19.15 11.25 11.27
N GLN A 332 -18.03 11.44 11.97
CA GLN A 332 -17.58 12.76 12.40
C GLN A 332 -16.77 13.43 11.29
N ALA A 333 -17.12 14.68 10.97
CA ALA A 333 -16.50 15.41 9.87
C ALA A 333 -14.99 15.58 10.07
N GLY A 334 -14.20 15.20 9.06
CA GLY A 334 -12.74 15.34 9.05
C GLY A 334 -11.97 14.28 9.85
N GLU A 335 -12.63 13.40 10.60
CA GLU A 335 -11.94 12.40 11.43
C GLU A 335 -11.21 11.33 10.61
N PHE A 336 -11.73 10.96 9.43
CA PHE A 336 -11.05 10.05 8.50
C PHE A 336 -9.64 10.58 8.14
N ASP A 337 -9.55 11.83 7.71
CA ASP A 337 -8.26 12.46 7.38
C ASP A 337 -7.41 12.73 8.63
N ARG A 338 -8.03 13.02 9.78
CA ARG A 338 -7.31 13.21 11.04
C ARG A 338 -6.56 11.93 11.45
N LEU A 339 -7.21 10.76 11.35
CA LEU A 339 -6.58 9.46 11.64
C LEU A 339 -5.36 9.21 10.76
N ARG A 340 -5.43 9.57 9.48
CA ARG A 340 -4.32 9.43 8.52
C ARG A 340 -3.19 10.41 8.80
N LYS A 341 -3.53 11.67 9.08
CA LYS A 341 -2.57 12.74 9.34
C LYS A 341 -1.78 12.48 10.63
N HIS A 342 -2.44 11.98 11.67
CA HIS A 342 -1.86 11.67 12.96
C HIS A 342 -1.67 10.16 13.18
N TYR A 343 -1.47 9.42 12.09
CA TYR A 343 -1.28 7.98 12.14
C TYR A 343 -0.06 7.63 13.00
N GLN A 344 -0.25 6.74 13.96
CA GLN A 344 0.82 6.27 14.84
C GLN A 344 1.86 5.49 14.04
N GLU A 345 3.08 5.44 14.57
CA GLU A 345 4.15 4.71 13.91
C GLU A 345 3.77 3.23 13.69
N ARG A 346 4.07 2.76 12.48
CA ARG A 346 3.94 1.35 12.08
C ARG A 346 5.25 0.94 11.44
N ARG A 347 5.80 -0.19 11.87
CA ARG A 347 7.01 -0.77 11.28
C ARG A 347 6.66 -1.90 10.31
N GLU A 348 7.63 -2.30 9.50
CA GLU A 348 7.56 -3.50 8.66
C GLU A 348 8.21 -4.71 9.37
N TRP A 349 7.90 -5.93 8.93
CA TRP A 349 8.44 -7.16 9.55
C TRP A 349 9.98 -7.21 9.54
N SER A 350 10.62 -6.55 8.58
CA SER A 350 12.08 -6.41 8.49
C SER A 350 12.70 -5.67 9.68
N SER A 351 11.91 -4.91 10.44
CA SER A 351 12.38 -4.22 11.66
C SER A 351 12.56 -5.14 12.85
N LEU A 352 11.97 -6.34 12.84
CA LEU A 352 12.04 -7.30 13.93
C LEU A 352 13.04 -8.41 13.58
N CYS A 353 14.11 -8.52 14.37
CA CYS A 353 15.06 -9.63 14.31
C CYS A 353 14.50 -10.85 15.07
N VAL A 354 14.23 -11.96 14.38
CA VAL A 354 13.68 -13.19 14.96
C VAL A 354 14.77 -14.25 15.06
N LYS A 355 15.17 -14.58 16.29
CA LYS A 355 16.19 -15.60 16.57
C LYS A 355 15.52 -16.97 16.74
N CYS A 356 15.89 -17.94 15.92
CA CYS A 356 15.30 -19.28 15.90
C CYS A 356 16.33 -20.36 16.27
N ASP A 357 15.87 -21.48 16.84
CA ASP A 357 16.71 -22.67 17.07
C ASP A 357 16.65 -23.69 15.90
N ASP A 358 15.94 -23.35 14.83
CA ASP A 358 15.66 -24.18 13.67
C ASP A 358 15.91 -23.40 12.36
N ASN A 359 16.69 -23.97 11.45
CA ASN A 359 17.06 -23.36 10.18
C ASN A 359 15.88 -23.23 9.20
N ALA A 360 14.92 -24.16 9.22
CA ALA A 360 13.75 -24.07 8.34
C ALA A 360 12.86 -22.86 8.70
N SER A 361 12.73 -22.56 10.00
CA SER A 361 12.05 -21.35 10.46
C SER A 361 12.78 -20.08 10.05
N VAL A 362 14.11 -20.05 10.11
CA VAL A 362 14.91 -18.92 9.63
C VAL A 362 14.67 -18.67 8.13
N GLU A 363 14.75 -19.71 7.31
CA GLU A 363 14.52 -19.62 5.86
C GLU A 363 13.12 -19.12 5.53
N LEU A 364 12.09 -19.68 6.20
CA LEU A 364 10.71 -19.27 6.00
C LEU A 364 10.48 -17.81 6.41
N LEU A 365 10.96 -17.38 7.57
CA LEU A 365 10.79 -16.00 8.05
C LEU A 365 11.49 -14.99 7.14
N ASN A 366 12.70 -15.29 6.68
CA ASN A 366 13.39 -14.45 5.71
C ASN A 366 12.65 -14.38 4.36
N ALA A 367 12.07 -15.50 3.89
CA ALA A 367 11.24 -15.51 2.68
C ALA A 367 9.92 -14.72 2.85
N LEU A 368 9.38 -14.66 4.06
CA LEU A 368 8.22 -13.84 4.43
C LEU A 368 8.58 -12.36 4.63
N GLY A 369 9.85 -12.02 4.83
CA GLY A 369 10.34 -10.64 4.95
C GLY A 369 10.62 -10.15 6.37
N PHE A 370 10.68 -11.05 7.35
CA PHE A 370 11.34 -10.78 8.63
C PHE A 370 12.86 -10.77 8.45
N SER A 371 13.58 -10.21 9.42
CA SER A 371 15.01 -10.49 9.59
C SER A 371 15.14 -11.67 10.55
N ALA A 372 15.62 -12.83 10.11
CA ALA A 372 15.75 -14.01 10.98
C ALA A 372 17.16 -14.61 10.98
N GLU A 373 17.61 -15.06 12.14
CA GLU A 373 18.93 -15.68 12.37
C GLU A 373 18.85 -16.88 13.33
N LEU A 374 19.88 -17.74 13.32
CA LEU A 374 20.03 -18.83 14.30
C LEU A 374 20.54 -18.27 15.64
N ILE A 375 20.08 -18.86 16.75
CA ILE A 375 20.51 -18.51 18.13
C ILE A 375 21.94 -18.96 18.41
#